data_AF-A0A9P4LQ76-F1
#
_entry.id   AF-A0A9P4LQ76-F1
#
_cell.length_a   1.000
_cell.length_b   1.000
_cell.length_c   1.000
_cell.angle_alpha   90.00
_cell.angle_beta   90.00
_cell.angle_gamma   90.00
#
_symmetry.space_group_name_H-M   'P 1'
#
loop_
_entity.id
_entity.type
_entity.pdbx_description
1 polymer ?
#
loop_
_entity_poly.entity_id
_entity_poly.type
_entity_poly.pdbx_seq_one_letter_code
_entity_poly.pdbx_strand_id
1 'polypeptide(L)'
;EDSDIPEYGIPAHLMDSDPFRTRMLHIQLRTLLMRCISVQSYIRGLEHRPWMKDAQRPVYWHYSKIRNFAQKARRIAEALESRDLRARCEYWTGRGCGGTRDYHAAKEHFALAVKLDVENDKHPSGRVRLRGLRPDEKTDVHFLLDSVTDRYERSEIKIINARNIARYESATYGKPAEDYINWTGLESPPWLPDHDRVVQNARQDFVIKKMLGRRANLLDHMKRARLGQEAEGKLLQQMNMEGIDEIEIARRLLNKEEWHYIHHGDQQAVERRAKR
;
A
#
# COMPACT_ATOMS: atom_id res chain seq x y z
N GLU A 1 -35.50 -0.18 -11.26
CA GLU A 1 -34.24 0.50 -10.88
C GLU A 1 -34.12 0.42 -9.37
N ASP A 2 -33.62 -0.70 -8.87
CA ASP A 2 -33.34 -0.86 -7.44
C ASP A 2 -31.89 -0.45 -7.21
N SER A 3 -31.70 0.50 -6.30
CA SER A 3 -30.41 1.05 -5.94
C SER A 3 -29.46 -0.03 -5.40
N ASP A 4 -28.44 -0.37 -6.20
CA ASP A 4 -27.28 -1.21 -5.85
C ASP A 4 -26.36 -0.54 -4.80
N ILE A 5 -26.93 -0.09 -3.69
CA ILE A 5 -26.15 0.33 -2.52
C ILE A 5 -25.99 -0.92 -1.66
N PRO A 6 -24.77 -1.52 -1.56
CA PRO A 6 -24.59 -2.72 -0.77
C PRO A 6 -25.08 -2.46 0.66
N GLU A 7 -26.07 -3.24 1.08
CA GLU A 7 -26.75 -3.06 2.34
C GLU A 7 -25.78 -3.37 3.48
N TYR A 8 -25.29 -2.29 4.09
CA TYR A 8 -24.30 -2.39 5.12
C TYR A 8 -25.00 -2.76 6.45
N GLY A 9 -25.27 -4.04 6.68
CA GLY A 9 -25.87 -4.51 7.93
C GLY A 9 -24.98 -4.26 9.16
N ILE A 10 -25.59 -4.11 10.34
CA ILE A 10 -24.88 -4.26 11.62
C ILE A 10 -24.59 -5.77 11.78
N PRO A 11 -23.35 -6.19 12.09
CA PRO A 11 -23.06 -7.59 12.36
C PRO A 11 -24.05 -8.19 13.36
N ALA A 12 -24.60 -9.37 13.06
CA ALA A 12 -25.70 -9.94 13.84
C ALA A 12 -25.38 -10.11 15.34
N HIS A 13 -24.13 -10.44 15.66
CA HIS A 13 -23.64 -10.59 17.04
C HIS A 13 -23.62 -9.28 17.85
N LEU A 14 -23.82 -8.13 17.21
CA LEU A 14 -23.86 -6.82 17.86
C LEU A 14 -25.30 -6.38 18.19
N MET A 15 -26.32 -7.16 17.84
CA MET A 15 -27.72 -6.81 18.10
C MET A 15 -28.21 -7.21 19.50
N ASP A 16 -27.45 -8.03 20.24
CA ASP A 16 -27.90 -8.65 21.49
C ASP A 16 -27.69 -7.76 22.74
N SER A 17 -26.96 -6.64 22.64
CA SER A 17 -26.72 -5.68 23.74
C SER A 17 -26.95 -4.23 23.31
N ASP A 18 -27.46 -3.41 24.24
CA ASP A 18 -27.87 -1.98 24.08
C ASP A 18 -27.94 -1.55 22.61
N PRO A 19 -29.05 -1.85 21.92
CA PRO A 19 -29.11 -1.75 20.48
C PRO A 19 -29.00 -0.30 20.01
N PHE A 20 -29.20 0.69 20.87
CA PHE A 20 -28.99 2.11 20.54
C PHE A 20 -27.51 2.47 20.59
N ARG A 21 -26.82 2.16 21.70
CA ARG A 21 -25.37 2.43 21.83
C ARG A 21 -24.57 1.71 20.75
N THR A 22 -24.90 0.46 20.49
CA THR A 22 -24.22 -0.35 19.47
C THR A 22 -24.46 0.22 18.07
N ARG A 23 -25.69 0.65 17.76
CA ARG A 23 -26.01 1.38 16.51
C ARG A 23 -25.17 2.65 16.39
N MET A 24 -25.09 3.46 17.44
CA MET A 24 -24.36 4.73 17.44
C MET A 24 -22.87 4.53 17.18
N LEU A 25 -22.24 3.60 17.91
CA LEU A 25 -20.82 3.24 17.73
C LEU A 25 -20.55 2.78 16.29
N HIS A 26 -21.43 1.95 15.74
CA HIS A 26 -21.27 1.45 14.38
C HIS A 26 -21.40 2.55 13.32
N ILE A 27 -22.32 3.51 13.50
CA ILE A 27 -22.41 4.72 12.67
C ILE A 27 -21.11 5.54 12.75
N GLN A 28 -20.60 5.81 13.95
CA GLN A 28 -19.35 6.56 14.14
C GLN A 28 -18.16 5.86 13.45
N LEU A 29 -18.03 4.55 13.61
CA LEU A 29 -17.02 3.74 12.94
C LEU A 29 -17.14 3.87 11.42
N ARG A 30 -18.34 3.76 10.87
CA ARG A 30 -18.60 3.95 9.44
C ARG A 30 -18.19 5.32 8.96
N THR A 31 -18.55 6.38 9.67
CA THR A 31 -18.16 7.75 9.32
C THR A 31 -16.64 7.90 9.28
N LEU A 32 -15.92 7.29 10.23
CA LEU A 32 -14.45 7.33 10.24
C LEU A 32 -13.85 6.57 9.05
N LEU A 33 -14.34 5.36 8.74
CA LEU A 33 -13.87 4.60 7.58
C LEU A 33 -14.21 5.29 6.25
N MET A 34 -15.38 5.92 6.15
CA MET A 34 -15.74 6.74 4.98
C MET A 34 -14.79 7.92 4.82
N ARG A 35 -14.38 8.57 5.91
CA ARG A 35 -13.36 9.62 5.86
C ARG A 35 -12.00 9.09 5.38
N CYS A 36 -11.60 7.87 5.77
CA CYS A 36 -10.40 7.24 5.21
C CYS A 36 -10.51 7.08 3.70
N ILE A 37 -11.64 6.56 3.20
CA ILE A 37 -11.89 6.39 1.76
C ILE A 37 -11.84 7.73 1.03
N SER A 38 -12.52 8.76 1.53
CA SER A 38 -12.52 10.09 0.91
C SER A 38 -11.13 10.70 0.84
N VAL A 39 -10.34 10.57 1.92
CA VAL A 39 -8.95 11.04 1.94
C VAL A 39 -8.09 10.22 0.97
N GLN A 40 -8.28 8.91 0.88
CA GLN A 40 -7.57 8.07 -0.09
C GLN A 40 -7.89 8.47 -1.51
N SER A 41 -9.16 8.69 -1.87
CA SER A 41 -9.52 9.16 -3.22
C SER A 41 -8.86 10.50 -3.55
N TYR A 42 -8.75 11.41 -2.57
CA TYR A 42 -7.99 12.65 -2.75
C TYR A 42 -6.50 12.40 -2.95
N ILE A 43 -5.88 11.53 -2.15
CA ILE A 43 -4.48 11.11 -2.32
C ILE A 43 -4.27 10.54 -3.72
N ARG A 44 -5.11 9.62 -4.18
CA ARG A 44 -5.04 9.07 -5.54
C ARG A 44 -5.04 10.18 -6.59
N GLY A 45 -5.92 11.17 -6.45
CA GLY A 45 -5.94 12.33 -7.34
C GLY A 45 -4.62 13.11 -7.34
N LEU A 46 -3.98 13.28 -6.18
CA LEU A 46 -2.66 13.91 -6.07
C LEU A 46 -1.55 13.05 -6.68
N GLU A 47 -1.53 11.76 -6.40
CA GLU A 47 -0.55 10.80 -6.93
C GLU A 47 -0.67 10.67 -8.45
N HIS A 48 -1.88 10.81 -9.01
CA HIS A 48 -2.09 10.75 -10.45
C HIS A 48 -1.76 12.01 -11.21
N ARG A 49 -1.66 13.14 -10.51
CA ARG A 49 -1.36 14.44 -11.12
C ARG A 49 -0.33 15.21 -10.29
N PRO A 50 0.87 14.65 -10.08
CA PRO A 50 1.89 15.27 -9.24
C PRO A 50 2.36 16.63 -9.76
N TRP A 51 2.17 16.91 -11.06
CA TRP A 51 2.49 18.18 -11.70
C TRP A 51 1.52 19.33 -11.36
N MET A 52 0.33 19.04 -10.81
CA MET A 52 -0.59 20.09 -10.39
C MET A 52 -0.08 20.72 -9.08
N LYS A 53 0.36 21.98 -9.15
CA LYS A 53 0.94 22.74 -8.04
C LYS A 53 -0.06 23.09 -6.93
N ASP A 54 -1.32 22.70 -7.09
CA ASP A 54 -2.45 23.14 -6.27
C ASP A 54 -2.56 22.43 -4.91
N ALA A 55 -1.69 21.46 -4.65
CA ALA A 55 -1.69 20.74 -3.38
C ALA A 55 -1.13 21.64 -2.25
N GLN A 56 -2.04 22.21 -1.44
CA GLN A 56 -1.68 23.02 -0.26
C GLN A 56 -0.85 22.25 0.79
N ARG A 57 -0.93 20.92 0.79
CA ARG A 57 -0.27 20.05 1.78
C ARG A 57 0.46 18.89 1.09
N PRO A 58 1.53 18.37 1.70
CA PRO A 58 2.23 17.20 1.18
C PRO A 58 1.42 15.91 1.39
N VAL A 59 1.61 14.93 0.50
CA VAL A 59 0.85 13.66 0.50
C VAL A 59 0.90 12.92 1.85
N TYR A 60 2.06 12.87 2.52
CA TYR A 60 2.21 12.22 3.83
C TYR A 60 1.29 12.80 4.91
N TRP A 61 0.90 14.08 4.79
CA TRP A 61 -0.02 14.72 5.73
C TRP A 61 -1.43 14.15 5.61
N HIS A 62 -1.85 13.80 4.40
CA HIS A 62 -3.13 13.14 4.16
C HIS A 62 -3.10 11.68 4.67
N TYR A 63 -2.00 10.97 4.49
CA TYR A 63 -1.81 9.65 5.09
C TYR A 63 -1.84 9.69 6.63
N SER A 64 -1.28 10.73 7.24
CA SER A 64 -1.39 10.94 8.70
C SER A 64 -2.84 11.10 9.15
N LYS A 65 -3.70 11.74 8.34
CA LYS A 65 -5.16 11.81 8.62
C LYS A 65 -5.82 10.45 8.52
N ILE A 66 -5.48 9.64 7.51
CA ILE A 66 -5.98 8.26 7.39
C ILE A 66 -5.62 7.46 8.64
N ARG A 67 -4.34 7.51 9.08
CA ARG A 67 -3.87 6.86 10.31
C ARG A 67 -4.71 7.26 11.52
N ASN A 68 -4.94 8.56 11.70
CA ASN A 68 -5.72 9.09 12.82
C ASN A 68 -7.19 8.63 12.81
N PHE A 69 -7.86 8.64 11.65
CA PHE A 69 -9.24 8.16 11.56
C PHE A 69 -9.33 6.65 11.76
N ALA A 70 -8.40 5.88 11.17
CA ALA A 70 -8.36 4.43 11.29
C ALA A 70 -8.10 3.97 12.73
N GLN A 71 -7.18 4.62 13.46
CA GLN A 71 -6.92 4.32 14.87
C GLN A 71 -8.13 4.63 15.77
N LYS A 72 -8.86 5.72 15.51
CA LYS A 72 -10.12 6.02 16.21
C LYS A 72 -11.19 4.96 15.90
N ALA A 73 -11.30 4.55 14.65
CA ALA A 73 -12.23 3.49 14.24
C ALA A 73 -11.87 2.15 14.90
N ARG A 74 -10.58 1.85 15.04
CA ARG A 74 -10.09 0.64 15.72
C ARG A 74 -10.56 0.55 17.16
N ARG A 75 -10.46 1.64 17.93
CA ARG A 75 -10.94 1.69 19.32
C ARG A 75 -12.44 1.41 19.42
N ILE A 76 -13.22 1.88 18.45
CA ILE A 76 -14.65 1.57 18.37
C ILE A 76 -14.87 0.10 18.01
N ALA A 77 -14.12 -0.45 17.06
CA ALA A 77 -14.19 -1.87 16.70
C ALA A 77 -13.84 -2.79 17.88
N GLU A 78 -12.83 -2.41 18.68
CA GLU A 78 -12.44 -3.10 19.91
C GLU A 78 -13.56 -3.02 20.97
N ALA A 79 -14.18 -1.85 21.16
CA ALA A 79 -15.32 -1.69 22.07
C ALA A 79 -16.58 -2.45 21.63
N LEU A 80 -16.71 -2.71 20.32
CA LEU A 80 -17.75 -3.57 19.75
C LEU A 80 -17.33 -5.05 19.72
N GLU A 81 -16.11 -5.40 20.15
CA GLU A 81 -15.56 -6.76 20.07
C GLU A 81 -15.63 -7.40 18.66
N SER A 82 -15.67 -6.55 17.62
CA SER A 82 -15.92 -6.97 16.25
C SER A 82 -14.61 -7.18 15.50
N ARG A 83 -14.26 -8.47 15.35
CA ARG A 83 -13.08 -8.92 14.58
C ARG A 83 -13.08 -8.41 13.14
N ASP A 84 -14.23 -8.46 12.48
CA ASP A 84 -14.40 -8.06 11.09
C ASP A 84 -14.25 -6.55 10.88
N LEU A 85 -14.81 -5.73 11.77
CA LEU A 85 -14.60 -4.28 11.72
C LEU A 85 -13.15 -3.92 12.05
N ARG A 86 -12.51 -4.68 12.94
CA ARG A 86 -11.08 -4.50 13.26
C ARG A 86 -10.21 -4.76 12.04
N ALA A 87 -10.46 -5.80 11.24
CA ALA A 87 -9.71 -6.07 10.01
C ALA A 87 -9.65 -4.85 9.08
N ARG A 88 -10.78 -4.17 8.87
CA ARG A 88 -10.85 -2.93 8.07
C ARG A 88 -10.06 -1.79 8.70
N CYS A 89 -10.15 -1.63 10.02
CA CYS A 89 -9.39 -0.60 10.72
C CYS A 89 -7.88 -0.81 10.59
N GLU A 90 -7.41 -2.06 10.68
CA GLU A 90 -6.01 -2.41 10.48
C GLU A 90 -5.56 -2.13 9.04
N TYR A 91 -6.38 -2.46 8.03
CA TYR A 91 -6.08 -2.13 6.64
C TYR A 91 -5.86 -0.63 6.42
N TRP A 92 -6.76 0.21 6.94
CA TRP A 92 -6.62 1.67 6.80
C TRP A 92 -5.48 2.22 7.65
N THR A 93 -5.19 1.62 8.81
CA THR A 93 -4.03 2.00 9.63
C THR A 93 -2.72 1.67 8.91
N GLY A 94 -2.63 0.50 8.28
CA GLY A 94 -1.50 0.08 7.44
C GLY A 94 -1.24 1.07 6.31
N ARG A 95 -2.29 1.52 5.60
CA ARG A 95 -2.14 2.57 4.58
C ARG A 95 -1.61 3.88 5.15
N GLY A 96 -2.12 4.30 6.31
CA GLY A 96 -1.64 5.50 7.00
C GLY A 96 -0.16 5.41 7.42
N CYS A 97 0.27 4.27 7.96
CA CYS A 97 1.67 4.03 8.35
C CYS A 97 2.58 3.98 7.12
N GLY A 98 2.21 3.23 6.08
CA GLY A 98 3.02 3.11 4.85
C GLY A 98 3.23 4.47 4.18
N GLY A 99 2.17 5.28 4.10
CA GLY A 99 2.24 6.61 3.49
C GLY A 99 2.95 7.66 4.36
N THR A 100 3.18 7.36 5.64
CA THR A 100 4.06 8.12 6.53
C THR A 100 5.47 7.51 6.64
N ARG A 101 5.78 6.51 5.82
CA ARG A 101 7.04 5.76 5.75
C ARG A 101 7.40 4.94 6.99
N ASP A 102 6.42 4.70 7.85
CA ASP A 102 6.52 3.75 8.96
C ASP A 102 6.23 2.33 8.42
N TYR A 103 7.15 1.80 7.60
CA TYR A 103 6.93 0.54 6.87
C TYR A 103 6.86 -0.67 7.79
N HIS A 104 7.56 -0.63 8.92
CA HIS A 104 7.49 -1.66 9.94
C HIS A 104 6.06 -1.76 10.49
N ALA A 105 5.50 -0.66 10.99
CA ALA A 105 4.12 -0.65 11.47
C ALA A 105 3.12 -0.97 10.35
N ALA A 106 3.36 -0.48 9.13
CA ALA A 106 2.50 -0.78 7.98
C ALA A 106 2.43 -2.29 7.70
N LYS A 107 3.58 -2.97 7.70
CA LYS A 107 3.70 -4.43 7.54
C LYS A 107 2.89 -5.16 8.61
N GLU A 108 3.05 -4.80 9.88
CA GLU A 108 2.30 -5.41 10.98
C GLU A 108 0.79 -5.21 10.83
N HIS A 109 0.35 -4.00 10.49
CA HIS A 109 -1.06 -3.68 10.32
C HIS A 109 -1.69 -4.40 9.12
N PHE A 110 -1.01 -4.48 7.98
CA PHE A 110 -1.53 -5.22 6.83
C PHE A 110 -1.56 -6.74 7.08
N ALA A 111 -0.53 -7.31 7.70
CA ALA A 111 -0.53 -8.70 8.10
C ALA A 111 -1.68 -9.02 9.08
N LEU A 112 -1.93 -8.11 10.03
CA LEU A 112 -3.05 -8.25 10.96
C LEU A 112 -4.41 -8.10 10.25
N ALA A 113 -4.53 -7.19 9.27
CA ALA A 113 -5.74 -7.04 8.46
C ALA A 113 -6.08 -8.33 7.70
N VAL A 114 -5.09 -8.96 7.08
CA VAL A 114 -5.23 -10.27 6.41
C VAL A 114 -5.65 -11.35 7.41
N LYS A 115 -4.99 -11.42 8.57
CA LYS A 115 -5.29 -12.42 9.62
C LYS A 115 -6.69 -12.27 10.20
N LEU A 116 -7.17 -11.04 10.35
CA LEU A 116 -8.49 -10.75 10.92
C LEU A 116 -9.62 -10.81 9.90
N ASP A 117 -9.30 -10.81 8.59
CA ASP A 117 -10.29 -10.90 7.54
C ASP A 117 -11.15 -12.16 7.66
N VAL A 118 -12.40 -12.03 7.22
CA VAL A 118 -13.40 -13.10 7.24
C VAL A 118 -14.09 -13.17 5.89
N GLU A 119 -14.52 -14.36 5.49
CA GLU A 119 -15.27 -14.53 4.25
C GLU A 119 -16.61 -13.80 4.29
N ASN A 120 -17.05 -13.33 3.11
CA ASN A 120 -18.37 -12.75 2.97
C ASN A 120 -19.41 -13.85 3.19
N ASP A 121 -20.48 -13.48 3.89
CA ASP A 121 -21.54 -14.41 4.26
C ASP A 121 -22.77 -14.18 3.37
N LYS A 122 -23.81 -15.00 3.49
CA LYS A 122 -25.09 -14.78 2.84
C LYS A 122 -26.15 -14.44 3.88
N HIS A 123 -26.94 -13.39 3.62
CA HIS A 123 -28.17 -13.17 4.35
C HIS A 123 -29.15 -14.33 4.14
N PRO A 124 -30.10 -14.55 5.07
CA PRO A 124 -31.19 -15.51 4.87
C PRO A 124 -32.00 -15.27 3.58
N SER A 125 -32.00 -14.03 3.08
CA SER A 125 -32.61 -13.62 1.81
C SER A 125 -31.77 -13.97 0.56
N GLY A 126 -30.62 -14.62 0.72
CA GLY A 126 -29.68 -14.95 -0.37
C GLY A 126 -28.75 -13.82 -0.80
N ARG A 127 -28.94 -12.58 -0.30
CA ARG A 127 -28.06 -11.44 -0.59
C ARG A 127 -26.68 -11.60 0.07
N VAL A 128 -25.62 -11.16 -0.62
CA VAL A 128 -24.26 -11.20 -0.06
C VAL A 128 -24.12 -10.19 1.08
N ARG A 129 -23.71 -10.66 2.26
CA ARG A 129 -23.34 -9.85 3.41
C ARG A 129 -21.83 -9.63 3.40
N LEU A 130 -21.42 -8.39 3.12
CA LEU A 130 -20.01 -8.01 3.15
C LEU A 130 -19.49 -8.04 4.59
N ARG A 131 -18.43 -8.81 4.84
CA ARG A 131 -17.75 -8.91 6.14
C ARG A 131 -16.25 -8.77 5.97
N GLY A 132 -15.59 -8.36 7.06
CA GLY A 132 -14.15 -8.13 7.06
C GLY A 132 -13.79 -7.02 6.07
N LEU A 133 -12.73 -7.25 5.29
CA LEU A 133 -12.30 -6.37 4.23
C LEU A 133 -13.33 -6.29 3.09
N ARG A 134 -13.48 -5.11 2.49
CA ARG A 134 -14.30 -4.96 1.27
C ARG A 134 -13.65 -5.67 0.07
N PRO A 135 -14.40 -6.00 -0.99
CA PRO A 135 -13.83 -6.62 -2.19
C PRO A 135 -12.57 -5.91 -2.70
N ASP A 136 -12.62 -4.58 -2.86
CA ASP A 136 -11.46 -3.78 -3.29
C ASP A 136 -10.33 -3.75 -2.25
N GLU A 137 -10.65 -3.89 -0.96
CA GLU A 137 -9.64 -3.95 0.11
C GLU A 137 -8.96 -5.34 0.10
N LYS A 138 -9.71 -6.42 -0.15
CA LYS A 138 -9.22 -7.82 -0.23
C LYS A 138 -8.30 -8.03 -1.43
N THR A 139 -8.66 -7.48 -2.60
CA THR A 139 -7.82 -7.58 -3.80
C THR A 139 -6.52 -6.80 -3.66
N ASP A 140 -6.52 -5.76 -2.83
CA ASP A 140 -5.40 -4.83 -2.69
C ASP A 140 -4.45 -5.20 -1.53
N VAL A 141 -4.98 -5.70 -0.41
CA VAL A 141 -4.21 -5.86 0.84
C VAL A 141 -2.94 -6.70 0.71
N HIS A 142 -2.95 -7.76 -0.10
CA HIS A 142 -1.78 -8.61 -0.32
C HIS A 142 -0.68 -7.87 -1.05
N PHE A 143 -1.02 -7.17 -2.12
CA PHE A 143 -0.07 -6.30 -2.84
C PHE A 143 0.52 -5.23 -1.91
N LEU A 144 -0.29 -4.59 -1.06
CA LEU A 144 0.23 -3.58 -0.13
C LEU A 144 1.18 -4.18 0.89
N LEU A 145 0.83 -5.36 1.43
CA LEU A 145 1.68 -6.08 2.37
C LEU A 145 3.04 -6.42 1.75
N ASP A 146 3.04 -6.94 0.52
CA ASP A 146 4.26 -7.27 -0.21
C ASP A 146 5.09 -6.00 -0.49
N SER A 147 4.43 -4.94 -0.97
CA SER A 147 5.06 -3.64 -1.26
C SER A 147 5.73 -3.02 -0.03
N VAL A 148 5.06 -2.99 1.13
CA VAL A 148 5.67 -2.42 2.34
C VAL A 148 6.72 -3.36 2.94
N THR A 149 6.59 -4.67 2.75
CA THR A 149 7.58 -5.65 3.22
C THR A 149 8.91 -5.48 2.48
N ASP A 150 8.86 -5.42 1.15
CA ASP A 150 10.04 -5.17 0.32
C ASP A 150 10.70 -3.83 0.66
N ARG A 151 9.91 -2.76 0.83
CA ARG A 151 10.43 -1.45 1.22
C ARG A 151 11.08 -1.45 2.62
N TYR A 152 10.46 -2.12 3.58
CA TYR A 152 11.02 -2.30 4.92
C TYR A 152 12.37 -3.03 4.86
N GLU A 153 12.42 -4.17 4.17
CA GLU A 153 13.63 -5.00 4.06
C GLU A 153 14.76 -4.25 3.34
N ARG A 154 14.46 -3.55 2.24
CA ARG A 154 15.43 -2.69 1.55
C ARG A 154 15.94 -1.56 2.46
N SER A 155 15.07 -0.96 3.27
CA SER A 155 15.47 0.10 4.20
C SER A 155 16.39 -0.43 5.31
N GLU A 156 16.10 -1.61 5.85
CA GLU A 156 16.93 -2.27 6.86
C GLU A 156 18.31 -2.63 6.31
N ILE A 157 18.37 -3.21 5.10
CA ILE A 157 19.64 -3.54 4.43
C ILE A 157 20.48 -2.27 4.20
N LYS A 158 19.85 -1.17 3.75
CA LYS A 158 20.55 0.11 3.57
C LYS A 158 21.13 0.63 4.87
N ILE A 159 20.37 0.57 5.97
CA ILE A 159 20.82 1.01 7.29
C ILE A 159 21.98 0.14 7.79
N ILE A 160 21.89 -1.18 7.64
CA ILE A 160 22.96 -2.12 8.01
C ILE A 160 24.24 -1.83 7.22
N ASN A 161 24.12 -1.67 5.90
CA ASN A 161 25.26 -1.38 5.03
C ASN A 161 25.91 -0.03 5.39
N ALA A 162 25.12 1.01 5.62
CA ALA A 162 25.63 2.31 6.03
C ALA A 162 26.35 2.25 7.38
N ARG A 163 25.82 1.50 8.36
CA ARG A 163 26.48 1.27 9.64
C ARG A 163 27.79 0.49 9.49
N ASN A 164 27.85 -0.49 8.61
CA ASN A 164 29.07 -1.27 8.36
C ASN A 164 30.16 -0.43 7.70
N ILE A 165 29.80 0.38 6.69
CA ILE A 165 30.72 1.34 6.05
C ILE A 165 31.22 2.35 7.09
N ALA A 166 30.32 2.94 7.86
CA ALA A 166 30.66 3.90 8.90
C ALA A 166 31.60 3.33 9.98
N ARG A 167 31.43 2.06 10.37
CA ARG A 167 32.34 1.37 11.30
C ARG A 167 33.73 1.19 10.70
N TYR A 168 33.81 0.82 9.42
CA TYR A 168 35.08 0.68 8.72
C TYR A 168 35.81 2.03 8.60
N GLU A 169 35.09 3.09 8.21
CA GLU A 169 35.65 4.43 8.10
C GLU A 169 36.06 5.00 9.47
N SER A 170 35.26 4.77 10.52
CA SER A 170 35.60 5.11 11.90
C SER A 170 36.91 4.47 12.36
N ALA A 171 37.09 3.17 12.10
CA ALA A 171 38.34 2.47 12.42
C ALA A 171 39.54 2.98 11.61
N THR A 172 39.31 3.43 10.37
CA THR A 172 40.37 3.90 9.46
C THR A 172 40.79 5.33 9.76
N TYR A 173 39.85 6.20 10.12
CA TYR A 173 40.05 7.65 10.18
C TYR A 173 39.87 8.24 11.59
N GLY A 174 39.51 7.42 12.58
CA GLY A 174 39.52 7.78 14.01
C GLY A 174 38.39 8.71 14.48
N LYS A 175 37.37 8.96 13.66
CA LYS A 175 36.15 9.69 14.08
C LYS A 175 35.04 8.73 14.49
N PRO A 176 34.03 9.17 15.27
CA PRO A 176 32.85 8.36 15.58
C PRO A 176 32.14 7.88 14.30
N ALA A 177 31.60 6.66 14.32
CA ALA A 177 30.90 6.08 13.16
C ALA A 177 29.68 6.90 12.75
N GLU A 178 29.02 7.55 13.70
CA GLU A 178 27.84 8.38 13.49
C GLU A 178 28.09 9.52 12.50
N ASP A 179 29.31 10.06 12.47
CA ASP A 179 29.70 11.17 11.58
C ASP A 179 29.78 10.75 10.10
N TYR A 180 29.92 9.44 9.84
CA TYR A 180 30.00 8.88 8.49
C TYR A 180 28.63 8.43 7.94
N ILE A 181 27.59 8.37 8.78
CA ILE A 181 26.26 7.94 8.34
C ILE A 181 25.50 9.14 7.77
N ASN A 182 25.34 9.18 6.45
CA ASN A 182 24.42 10.11 5.81
C ASN A 182 22.97 9.64 5.96
N TRP A 183 22.34 9.98 7.09
CA TRP A 183 20.94 9.65 7.38
C TRP A 183 19.95 10.16 6.33
N THR A 184 20.21 11.33 5.72
CA THR A 184 19.32 11.88 4.69
C THR A 184 19.30 11.05 3.41
N GLY A 185 20.42 10.40 3.08
CA GLY A 185 20.54 9.46 1.95
C GLY A 185 19.88 8.11 2.22
N LEU A 186 19.55 7.79 3.47
CA LEU A 186 18.89 6.55 3.88
C LEU A 186 17.36 6.64 3.85
N GLU A 187 16.79 7.85 3.71
CA GLU A 187 15.35 8.00 3.62
C GLU A 187 14.80 7.30 2.37
N SER A 188 13.86 6.38 2.59
CA SER A 188 13.08 5.78 1.50
C SER A 188 12.31 6.85 0.71
N PRO A 189 12.17 6.69 -0.62
CA PRO A 189 11.30 7.54 -1.42
C PRO A 189 9.84 7.48 -0.91
N PRO A 190 9.01 8.48 -1.26
CA PRO A 190 7.56 8.41 -0.97
C PRO A 190 6.96 7.06 -1.38
N TRP A 191 6.05 6.54 -0.57
CA TRP A 191 5.29 5.35 -0.92
C TRP A 191 4.09 5.77 -1.76
N LEU A 192 4.03 5.27 -2.99
CA LEU A 192 2.99 5.56 -3.97
C LEU A 192 2.41 4.22 -4.43
N PRO A 193 1.51 3.60 -3.65
CA PRO A 193 1.09 2.21 -3.90
C PRO A 193 0.39 2.02 -5.25
N ASP A 194 -0.34 3.02 -5.73
CA ASP A 194 -1.00 2.94 -7.04
C ASP A 194 0.03 3.01 -8.19
N HIS A 195 1.07 3.85 -8.05
CA HIS A 195 2.23 3.89 -8.95
C HIS A 195 2.97 2.55 -8.96
N ASP A 196 3.32 2.04 -7.78
CA ASP A 196 4.06 0.79 -7.61
C ASP A 196 3.30 -0.38 -8.26
N ARG A 197 1.97 -0.38 -8.16
CA ARG A 197 1.10 -1.39 -8.80
C ARG A 197 1.15 -1.31 -10.31
N VAL A 198 1.05 -0.12 -10.90
CA VAL A 198 1.14 0.06 -12.35
C VAL A 198 2.49 -0.44 -12.87
N VAL A 199 3.58 -0.09 -12.18
CA VAL A 199 4.92 -0.56 -12.53
C VAL A 199 5.03 -2.08 -12.43
N GLN A 200 4.51 -2.69 -11.36
CA GLN A 200 4.52 -4.15 -11.22
C GLN A 200 3.70 -4.85 -12.31
N ASN A 201 2.50 -4.36 -12.59
CA ASN A 201 1.65 -4.93 -13.64
C ASN A 201 2.33 -4.85 -15.02
N ALA A 202 2.95 -3.70 -15.35
CA ALA A 202 3.69 -3.54 -16.59
C ALA A 202 4.90 -4.49 -16.69
N ARG A 203 5.62 -4.70 -15.58
CA ARG A 203 6.71 -5.69 -15.50
C ARG A 203 6.19 -7.11 -15.77
N GLN A 204 5.12 -7.52 -15.09
CA GLN A 204 4.54 -8.85 -15.27
C GLN A 204 4.05 -9.07 -16.69
N ASP A 205 3.34 -8.11 -17.27
CA ASP A 205 2.84 -8.19 -18.65
C ASP A 205 3.96 -8.36 -19.67
N PHE A 206 5.08 -7.66 -19.49
CA PHE A 206 6.23 -7.84 -20.36
C PHE A 206 6.90 -9.18 -20.21
N VAL A 207 7.08 -9.67 -18.98
CA VAL A 207 7.66 -10.98 -18.75
C VAL A 207 6.82 -12.07 -19.42
N ILE A 208 5.50 -12.00 -19.26
CA ILE A 208 4.55 -12.90 -19.91
C ILE A 208 4.63 -12.78 -21.44
N LYS A 209 4.66 -11.56 -21.99
CA LYS A 209 4.83 -11.34 -23.44
C LYS A 209 6.17 -11.85 -23.96
N LYS A 210 7.26 -11.68 -23.21
CA LYS A 210 8.61 -12.17 -23.56
C LYS A 210 8.66 -13.69 -23.57
N MET A 211 8.03 -14.35 -22.58
CA MET A 211 8.00 -15.81 -22.49
C MET A 211 7.05 -16.48 -23.48
N LEU A 212 5.87 -15.90 -23.72
CA LEU A 212 4.78 -16.57 -24.46
C LEU A 212 4.50 -15.95 -25.84
N GLY A 213 5.12 -14.82 -26.17
CA GLY A 213 4.89 -14.12 -27.44
C GLY A 213 3.39 -13.85 -27.67
N ARG A 214 2.89 -14.20 -28.86
CA ARG A 214 1.46 -14.06 -29.22
C ARG A 214 0.51 -14.90 -28.35
N ARG A 215 1.00 -15.95 -27.67
CA ARG A 215 0.17 -16.80 -26.80
C ARG A 215 -0.15 -16.15 -25.45
N ALA A 216 0.55 -15.07 -25.07
CA ALA A 216 0.23 -14.27 -23.89
C ALA A 216 -1.22 -13.76 -23.90
N ASN A 217 -1.72 -13.40 -25.10
CA ASN A 217 -3.07 -12.85 -25.28
C ASN A 217 -4.18 -13.88 -25.00
N LEU A 218 -3.87 -15.18 -25.01
CA LEU A 218 -4.83 -16.27 -24.78
C LEU A 218 -4.96 -16.68 -23.31
N LEU A 219 -4.12 -16.13 -22.43
CA LEU A 219 -4.19 -16.41 -21.00
C LEU A 219 -5.30 -15.60 -20.34
N ASP A 220 -6.13 -16.29 -19.55
CA ASP A 220 -7.05 -15.68 -18.61
C ASP A 220 -6.30 -14.91 -17.50
N HIS A 221 -6.95 -13.92 -16.91
CA HIS A 221 -6.38 -12.98 -15.95
C HIS A 221 -5.75 -13.67 -14.73
N MET A 222 -6.38 -14.73 -14.20
CA MET A 222 -5.82 -15.48 -13.06
C MET A 222 -4.57 -16.28 -13.44
N LYS A 223 -4.53 -16.85 -14.65
CA LYS A 223 -3.34 -17.57 -15.15
C LYS A 223 -2.20 -16.59 -15.46
N ARG A 224 -2.50 -15.39 -15.96
CA ARG A 224 -1.52 -14.32 -16.14
C ARG A 224 -0.88 -13.92 -14.82
N ALA A 225 -1.66 -13.66 -13.78
CA ALA A 225 -1.13 -13.24 -12.48
C ALA A 225 -0.16 -14.28 -11.88
N ARG A 226 -0.52 -15.57 -11.89
CA ARG A 226 0.36 -16.64 -11.39
C ARG A 226 1.64 -16.79 -12.21
N LEU A 227 1.52 -16.86 -13.54
CA LEU A 227 2.68 -16.98 -14.43
C LEU A 227 3.57 -15.73 -14.39
N GLY A 228 2.98 -14.56 -14.20
CA GLY A 228 3.66 -13.29 -14.00
C GLY A 228 4.54 -13.31 -12.75
N GLN A 229 4.02 -13.72 -11.60
CA GLN A 229 4.77 -13.80 -10.34
C GLN A 229 5.95 -14.79 -10.41
N GLU A 230 5.73 -16.01 -10.93
CA GLU A 230 6.79 -17.03 -11.03
C GLU A 230 7.92 -16.60 -11.99
N ALA A 231 7.56 -15.90 -13.06
CA ALA A 231 8.53 -15.47 -14.06
C ALA A 231 9.19 -14.15 -13.72
N GLU A 232 8.53 -13.27 -12.97
CA GLU A 232 9.11 -12.06 -12.39
C GLU A 232 10.26 -12.42 -11.45
N GLY A 233 10.10 -13.47 -10.61
CA GLY A 233 11.19 -13.96 -9.77
C GLY A 233 12.42 -14.43 -10.56
N LYS A 234 12.21 -15.11 -11.69
CA LYS A 234 13.30 -15.54 -12.60
C LYS A 234 13.92 -14.36 -13.34
N LEU A 235 13.11 -13.39 -13.79
CA LEU A 235 13.60 -12.19 -14.45
C LEU A 235 14.42 -11.33 -13.49
N LEU A 236 13.96 -11.12 -12.25
CA LEU A 236 14.71 -10.38 -11.22
C LEU A 236 16.05 -11.04 -10.90
N GLN A 237 16.11 -12.37 -10.84
CA GLN A 237 17.39 -13.10 -10.71
C GLN A 237 18.30 -12.88 -11.91
N GLN A 238 17.75 -12.96 -13.12
CA GLN A 238 18.51 -12.74 -14.36
C GLN A 238 18.98 -11.29 -14.49
N MET A 239 18.18 -10.32 -14.07
CA MET A 239 18.47 -8.89 -14.04
C MET A 239 19.58 -8.54 -13.05
N ASN A 240 19.55 -9.12 -11.85
CA ASN A 240 20.62 -8.96 -10.88
C ASN A 240 21.95 -9.52 -11.40
N MET A 241 21.92 -10.55 -12.25
CA MET A 241 23.12 -11.08 -12.90
C MET A 241 23.61 -10.22 -14.08
N GLU A 242 22.69 -9.59 -14.82
CA GLU A 242 23.00 -8.77 -16.00
C GLU A 242 23.32 -7.29 -15.66
N GLY A 243 23.13 -6.86 -14.41
CA GLY A 243 23.44 -5.50 -13.96
C GLY A 243 22.56 -4.42 -14.58
N ILE A 244 21.38 -4.79 -15.10
CA ILE A 244 20.46 -3.88 -15.78
C ILE A 244 19.66 -3.09 -14.74
N ASP A 245 19.72 -1.76 -14.81
CA ASP A 245 19.04 -0.86 -13.88
C ASP A 245 17.50 -0.95 -14.02
N GLU A 246 16.78 -0.92 -12.89
CA GLU A 246 15.31 -0.98 -12.84
C GLU A 246 14.66 0.14 -13.68
N ILE A 247 15.34 1.29 -13.79
CA ILE A 247 14.93 2.46 -14.56
C ILE A 247 14.99 2.18 -16.07
N GLU A 248 16.02 1.50 -16.54
CA GLU A 248 16.20 1.21 -17.97
C GLU A 248 15.19 0.18 -18.47
N ILE A 249 14.79 -0.75 -17.59
CA ILE A 249 13.75 -1.72 -17.90
C ILE A 249 12.39 -1.06 -17.92
N ALA A 250 12.04 -0.27 -16.91
CA ALA A 250 10.82 0.55 -16.94
C ALA A 250 10.71 1.30 -18.30
N ARG A 251 11.85 1.79 -18.85
CA ARG A 251 11.87 2.60 -20.09
C ARG A 251 11.36 1.86 -21.29
N ARG A 252 11.54 0.53 -21.30
CA ARG A 252 11.11 -0.35 -22.40
C ARG A 252 9.70 -0.90 -22.19
N LEU A 253 9.14 -0.79 -20.99
CA LEU A 253 7.91 -1.47 -20.57
C LEU A 253 6.66 -0.63 -20.67
N LEU A 254 6.77 0.63 -20.26
CA LEU A 254 5.64 1.48 -19.97
C LEU A 254 5.28 2.31 -21.20
N ASN A 255 3.99 2.58 -21.39
CA ASN A 255 3.51 3.46 -22.44
C ASN A 255 3.85 4.93 -22.11
N LYS A 256 3.65 5.85 -23.07
CA LYS A 256 4.01 7.27 -22.90
C LYS A 256 3.31 7.93 -21.70
N GLU A 257 2.07 7.56 -21.43
CA GLU A 257 1.27 8.13 -20.33
C GLU A 257 1.74 7.61 -18.96
N GLU A 258 2.04 6.32 -18.87
CA GLU A 258 2.67 5.68 -17.71
C GLU A 258 4.06 6.25 -17.45
N TRP A 259 4.86 6.50 -18.50
CA TRP A 259 6.15 7.16 -18.39
C TRP A 259 6.06 8.58 -17.87
N HIS A 260 5.10 9.35 -18.38
CA HIS A 260 4.84 10.71 -17.93
C HIS A 260 4.41 10.73 -16.45
N TYR A 261 3.64 9.74 -16.03
CA TYR A 261 3.22 9.57 -14.64
C TYR A 261 4.42 9.29 -13.71
N ILE A 262 5.34 8.40 -14.11
CA ILE A 262 6.52 8.01 -13.33
C ILE A 262 7.55 9.15 -13.21
N HIS A 263 7.90 9.79 -14.33
CA HIS A 263 8.99 10.78 -14.35
C HIS A 263 8.70 12.05 -13.52
N HIS A 264 7.44 12.46 -13.44
CA HIS A 264 7.04 13.70 -12.76
C HIS A 264 6.60 13.49 -11.30
N GLY A 265 6.38 12.25 -10.87
CA GLY A 265 6.14 11.92 -9.45
C GLY A 265 7.37 12.15 -8.57
N ASP A 266 8.55 11.74 -9.04
CA ASP A 266 9.81 11.85 -8.30
C ASP A 266 10.41 13.26 -8.32
N GLN A 267 10.31 14.00 -9.43
CA GLN A 267 10.92 15.33 -9.60
C GLN A 267 10.46 16.35 -8.55
N GLN A 268 9.16 16.41 -8.20
CA GLN A 268 8.70 17.35 -7.18
C GLN A 268 9.08 16.94 -5.74
N ALA A 269 9.25 15.65 -5.46
CA ALA A 269 9.74 15.21 -4.14
C ALA A 269 11.19 15.66 -3.91
N VAL A 270 12.00 15.62 -4.98
CA VAL A 270 13.37 16.13 -5.01
C VAL A 270 13.39 17.67 -4.94
N GLU A 271 12.58 18.37 -5.74
CA GLU A 271 12.51 19.85 -5.75
C GLU A 271 11.99 20.44 -4.43
N ARG A 272 11.07 19.76 -3.72
CA ARG A 272 10.59 20.21 -2.40
C ARG A 272 11.62 20.01 -1.29
N ARG A 273 12.53 19.04 -1.43
CA ARG A 273 13.67 18.85 -0.52
C ARG A 273 14.74 19.92 -0.76
N ALA A 274 15.00 20.27 -2.01
CA ALA A 274 15.98 21.32 -2.36
C ALA A 274 15.57 22.75 -1.94
N LYS A 275 14.29 22.96 -1.59
CA LYS A 275 13.74 24.25 -1.14
C LYS A 275 13.58 24.36 0.38
N ARG A 276 14.05 23.37 1.15
CA ARG A 276 14.06 23.36 2.62
C ARG A 276 15.48 23.36 3.13
#